data_AF-A0A957EIU3-F1
#
_entry.id   AF-A0A957EIU3-F1
#
_cell.length_a   1.000
_cell.length_b   1.000
_cell.length_c   1.000
_cell.angle_alpha   90.00
_cell.angle_beta   90.00
_cell.angle_gamma   90.00
#
_symmetry.space_group_name_H-M   'P 1'
#
loop_
_entity.id
_entity.type
_entity.pdbx_description
1 polymer ?
#
loop_
_entity_poly.entity_id
_entity_poly.type
_entity_poly.pdbx_seq_one_letter_code
_entity_poly.pdbx_strand_id
1 'polypeptide(L)'
;DIWWNVRGSGAGSVVAYTLGITSIDPLVNSLIFERFLNPGRVSMPDIDLDYPDDVRHLMVAYTKRRYGEEKVAQIITFGTLGARAAIRDVGRAFDMPLPEVDAIARMVPAIPGKPVKISNVLDAEHEFYSSELAERYQREKEVRELLDTAKNLEGVSRHASSHAAGVIVSDRPLHEYVPLNRPTSGDEGLGGVDRVTQWPMEIVESIGLLKVDFLGLSTLTVMRRAARLIEERYGTRYTMDNIPYDAGQIGPDPNRNPDKLFDMLGRGEVAGVFQVEGAGMRRLMMEMKPRRFDHIIAAISLYRPGPMENIPEYIRRMHADIYEGKDVVTYHTPALEPILKDTYGILVYQEQIIRIASDLAGYEPGEADMIRKAVAKKKKKLMEEHQIKFTEGAMTRGFSKEVCDAIWGDIEFFARYGFNKA
;
A
#
# COMPACT_ATOMS: atom_id res chain seq x y z
N ASP A 1 7.22 22.82 -13.72
CA ASP A 1 6.05 22.03 -14.14
C ASP A 1 6.31 20.52 -13.99
N ILE A 2 6.65 20.10 -12.77
CA ILE A 2 6.76 18.68 -12.41
C ILE A 2 5.70 18.50 -11.35
N TRP A 3 4.71 17.65 -11.64
CA TRP A 3 3.68 17.32 -10.67
C TRP A 3 4.26 16.33 -9.67
N TRP A 4 3.78 16.35 -8.43
CA TRP A 4 4.17 15.37 -7.43
C TRP A 4 2.98 15.03 -6.55
N ASN A 5 3.08 13.89 -5.86
CA ASN A 5 2.19 13.54 -4.79
C ASN A 5 2.94 12.79 -3.69
N VAL A 6 2.36 12.70 -2.50
CA VAL A 6 2.84 11.88 -1.39
C VAL A 6 1.97 10.64 -1.29
N ARG A 7 2.57 9.52 -0.92
CA ARG A 7 1.84 8.29 -0.60
C ARG A 7 2.06 7.86 0.84
N GLY A 8 1.15 7.02 1.33
CA GLY A 8 1.20 6.50 2.68
C GLY A 8 0.90 7.57 3.73
N SER A 9 1.35 7.35 4.95
CA SER A 9 0.94 8.17 6.09
C SER A 9 1.36 9.64 6.01
N GLY A 10 2.29 10.03 5.13
CA GLY A 10 2.74 11.43 4.99
C GLY A 10 1.61 12.42 4.69
N ALA A 11 0.54 11.97 4.02
CA ALA A 11 -0.64 12.82 3.76
C ALA A 11 -1.41 13.21 5.02
N GLY A 12 -1.24 12.51 6.15
CA GLY A 12 -1.88 12.84 7.43
C GLY A 12 -1.28 14.03 8.17
N SER A 13 -0.22 14.64 7.66
CA SER A 13 0.48 15.75 8.32
C SER A 13 0.00 17.12 7.84
N VAL A 14 -0.60 17.90 8.75
CA VAL A 14 -0.95 19.31 8.48
C VAL A 14 0.28 20.16 8.18
N VAL A 15 1.44 19.82 8.75
CA VAL A 15 2.71 20.49 8.44
C VAL A 15 3.15 20.16 7.02
N ALA A 16 3.02 18.90 6.59
CA ALA A 16 3.32 18.51 5.22
C ALA A 16 2.40 19.22 4.23
N TYR A 17 1.11 19.36 4.57
CA TYR A 17 0.14 20.09 3.74
C TYR A 17 0.48 21.58 3.63
N THR A 18 0.73 22.27 4.75
CA THR A 18 1.04 23.71 4.73
C THR A 18 2.38 24.03 4.08
N LEU A 19 3.34 23.12 4.09
CA LEU A 19 4.62 23.24 3.39
C LEU A 19 4.53 22.86 1.90
N GLY A 20 3.36 22.42 1.41
CA GLY A 20 3.17 21.98 0.03
C GLY A 20 3.85 20.65 -0.29
N ILE A 21 4.16 19.83 0.71
CA ILE A 21 4.70 18.48 0.50
C ILE A 21 3.57 17.56 -0.01
N THR A 22 2.37 17.65 0.56
CA THR A 22 1.14 17.00 0.07
C THR A 22 0.10 18.04 -0.34
N SER A 23 -0.70 17.75 -1.36
CA SER A 23 -1.84 18.59 -1.79
C SER A 23 -3.18 18.16 -1.19
N ILE A 24 -3.21 17.08 -0.38
CA ILE A 24 -4.43 16.61 0.29
C ILE A 24 -4.57 17.29 1.66
N ASP A 25 -5.70 17.94 1.91
CA ASP A 25 -6.04 18.52 3.20
C ASP A 25 -6.35 17.41 4.23
N PRO A 26 -5.51 17.21 5.27
CA PRO A 26 -5.70 16.14 6.22
C PRO A 26 -6.93 16.36 7.12
N LEU A 27 -7.35 17.60 7.36
CA LEU A 27 -8.49 17.90 8.24
C LEU A 27 -9.81 17.60 7.54
N VAL A 28 -9.96 18.03 6.28
CA VAL A 28 -11.14 17.72 5.46
C VAL A 28 -11.31 16.21 5.30
N ASN A 29 -10.20 15.49 5.10
CA ASN A 29 -10.22 14.05 4.89
C ASN A 29 -10.18 13.23 6.21
N SER A 30 -10.20 13.88 7.38
CA SER A 30 -10.13 13.24 8.70
C SER A 30 -8.93 12.29 8.86
N LEU A 31 -7.78 12.69 8.32
CA LEU A 31 -6.50 11.99 8.46
C LEU A 31 -5.83 12.36 9.79
N ILE A 32 -5.01 11.46 10.33
CA ILE A 32 -4.44 11.58 11.67
C ILE A 32 -2.92 11.71 11.59
N PHE A 33 -2.36 12.73 12.24
CA PHE A 33 -0.92 13.01 12.24
C PHE A 33 -0.13 11.89 12.92
N GLU A 34 -0.65 11.34 14.01
CA GLU A 34 0.02 10.32 14.83
C GLU A 34 0.19 8.99 14.10
N ARG A 35 -0.55 8.80 12.99
CA ARG A 35 -0.33 7.69 12.06
C ARG A 35 0.93 7.88 11.21
N PHE A 36 1.34 9.12 10.96
CA PHE A 36 2.59 9.49 10.28
C PHE A 36 3.76 9.51 11.24
N LEU A 37 3.67 10.32 12.29
CA LEU A 37 4.73 10.50 13.26
C LEU A 37 4.16 10.35 14.67
N ASN A 38 4.61 9.32 15.35
CA ASN A 38 4.13 8.95 16.67
C ASN A 38 5.07 9.52 17.75
N PRO A 39 4.61 10.44 18.62
CA PRO A 39 5.46 11.03 19.67
C PRO A 39 6.00 9.99 20.67
N GLY A 40 5.27 8.90 20.89
CA GLY A 40 5.68 7.80 21.76
C GLY A 40 6.74 6.88 21.14
N ARG A 41 7.19 7.14 19.91
CA ARG A 41 8.18 6.33 19.19
C ARG A 41 9.21 7.19 18.48
N VAL A 42 10.48 6.99 18.83
CA VAL A 42 11.60 7.53 18.05
C VAL A 42 11.81 6.65 16.83
N SER A 43 11.17 7.00 15.71
CA SER A 43 11.47 6.45 14.38
C SER A 43 11.51 7.57 13.37
N MET A 44 12.45 7.49 12.44
CA MET A 44 12.53 8.44 11.34
C MET A 44 11.26 8.36 10.47
N PRO A 45 10.59 9.49 10.18
CA PRO A 45 9.47 9.49 9.24
C PRO A 45 9.97 9.21 7.82
N ASP A 46 9.20 8.43 7.07
CA ASP A 46 9.44 8.15 5.65
C ASP A 46 8.41 8.90 4.80
N ILE A 47 8.86 9.62 3.77
CA ILE A 47 8.01 10.36 2.84
C ILE A 47 8.35 9.88 1.43
N ASP A 48 7.46 9.06 0.90
CA ASP A 48 7.53 8.55 -0.46
C ASP A 48 6.87 9.53 -1.42
N LEU A 49 7.61 9.93 -2.46
CA LEU A 49 7.17 10.96 -3.40
C LEU A 49 6.97 10.36 -4.79
N ASP A 50 5.75 10.50 -5.30
CA ASP A 50 5.37 10.15 -6.66
C ASP A 50 5.62 11.30 -7.63
N TYR A 51 6.26 11.00 -8.75
CA TYR A 51 6.49 11.92 -9.86
C TYR A 51 6.03 11.29 -11.17
N PRO A 52 5.71 12.09 -12.21
CA PRO A 52 5.55 11.57 -13.56
C PRO A 52 6.82 10.79 -13.97
N ASP A 53 6.62 9.56 -14.42
CA ASP A 53 7.70 8.62 -14.73
C ASP A 53 8.68 9.18 -15.78
N ASP A 54 8.17 9.96 -16.74
CA ASP A 54 8.93 10.60 -17.82
C ASP A 54 9.91 11.69 -17.34
N VAL A 55 9.70 12.29 -16.16
CA VAL A 55 10.55 13.37 -15.61
C VAL A 55 11.12 13.09 -14.22
N ARG A 56 10.78 11.96 -13.59
CA ARG A 56 11.29 11.57 -12.26
C ARG A 56 12.81 11.63 -12.17
N HIS A 57 13.51 11.25 -13.23
CA HIS A 57 14.97 11.28 -13.30
C HIS A 57 15.56 12.69 -13.05
N LEU A 58 14.81 13.76 -13.36
CA LEU A 58 15.21 15.14 -13.07
C LEU A 58 15.28 15.43 -11.58
N MET A 59 14.42 14.79 -10.77
CA MET A 59 14.41 14.95 -9.32
C MET A 59 15.62 14.30 -8.66
N VAL A 60 16.00 13.12 -9.14
CA VAL A 60 17.24 12.46 -8.71
C VAL A 60 18.46 13.33 -9.09
N ALA A 61 18.51 13.83 -10.33
CA ALA A 61 19.57 14.71 -10.77
C ALA A 61 19.62 16.03 -9.98
N TYR A 62 18.47 16.59 -9.60
CA TYR A 62 18.38 17.76 -8.72
C TYR A 62 18.98 17.45 -7.33
N THR A 63 18.60 16.33 -6.72
CA THR A 63 19.14 15.89 -5.42
C THR A 63 20.66 15.75 -5.46
N LYS A 64 21.19 15.10 -6.51
CA LYS A 64 22.64 14.98 -6.76
C LYS A 64 23.33 16.36 -6.83
N ARG A 65 22.79 17.29 -7.62
CA ARG A 65 23.34 18.67 -7.73
C ARG A 65 23.22 19.45 -6.42
N ARG A 66 22.14 19.26 -5.67
CA ARG A 66 21.82 20.02 -4.46
C ARG A 66 22.67 19.60 -3.26
N TYR A 67 22.89 18.30 -3.09
CA TYR A 67 23.54 17.74 -1.90
C TYR A 67 24.98 17.25 -2.15
N GLY A 68 25.40 17.10 -3.41
CA GLY A 68 26.73 16.63 -3.78
C GLY A 68 26.70 15.19 -4.28
N GLU A 69 27.46 14.90 -5.33
CA GLU A 69 27.52 13.60 -5.99
C GLU A 69 28.11 12.50 -5.09
N GLU A 70 29.01 12.87 -4.18
CA GLU A 70 29.57 12.04 -3.13
C GLU A 70 28.63 11.71 -1.98
N LYS A 71 27.50 12.40 -1.88
CA LYS A 71 26.53 12.24 -0.79
C LYS A 71 25.23 11.59 -1.23
N VAL A 72 25.13 11.21 -2.51
CA VAL A 72 23.91 10.65 -3.10
C VAL A 72 24.23 9.34 -3.81
N ALA A 73 23.48 8.28 -3.49
CA ALA A 73 23.58 6.98 -4.16
C ALA A 73 22.22 6.31 -4.26
N GLN A 74 22.07 5.41 -5.22
CA GLN A 74 20.96 4.46 -5.24
C GLN A 74 21.19 3.35 -4.23
N ILE A 75 20.12 2.64 -3.87
CA ILE A 75 20.19 1.47 -2.99
C ILE A 75 20.34 0.21 -3.84
N ILE A 76 21.24 -0.70 -3.47
CA ILE A 76 21.32 -2.02 -4.13
C ILE A 76 20.15 -2.90 -3.74
N THR A 77 19.74 -3.72 -4.69
CA THR A 77 18.81 -4.82 -4.50
C THR A 77 19.44 -6.10 -5.01
N PHE A 78 19.12 -7.21 -4.36
CA PHE A 78 19.57 -8.52 -4.78
C PHE A 78 18.37 -9.31 -5.27
N GLY A 79 18.36 -9.62 -6.57
CA GLY A 79 17.37 -10.54 -7.13
C GLY A 79 17.65 -11.94 -6.62
N THR A 80 16.73 -12.54 -5.88
CA THR A 80 16.86 -13.92 -5.39
C THR A 80 16.18 -14.92 -6.34
N LEU A 81 16.60 -16.18 -6.27
CA LEU A 81 15.93 -17.26 -6.99
C LEU A 81 14.61 -17.61 -6.31
N GLY A 82 13.49 -17.18 -6.90
CA GLY A 82 12.18 -17.72 -6.54
C GLY A 82 12.01 -19.17 -6.99
N ALA A 83 11.08 -19.91 -6.39
CA ALA A 83 10.81 -21.33 -6.64
C ALA A 83 10.86 -21.73 -8.13
N ARG A 84 10.07 -21.06 -8.97
CA ARG A 84 10.03 -21.34 -10.42
C ARG A 84 11.36 -21.11 -11.13
N ALA A 85 12.12 -20.10 -10.71
CA ALA A 85 13.43 -19.81 -11.30
C ALA A 85 14.48 -20.84 -10.85
N ALA A 86 14.45 -21.24 -9.58
CA ALA A 86 15.31 -22.30 -9.06
C ALA A 86 15.07 -23.63 -9.79
N ILE A 87 13.81 -24.04 -9.98
CA ILE A 87 13.45 -25.25 -10.74
C ILE A 87 13.99 -25.18 -12.17
N ARG A 88 13.81 -24.05 -12.86
CA ARG A 88 14.28 -23.89 -14.25
C ARG A 88 15.80 -23.88 -14.39
N ASP A 89 16.51 -23.33 -13.40
CA ASP A 89 17.97 -23.26 -13.45
C ASP A 89 18.60 -24.62 -13.10
N VAL A 90 18.05 -25.36 -12.12
CA VAL A 90 18.47 -26.74 -11.82
C VAL A 90 18.16 -27.69 -12.98
N GLY A 91 16.94 -27.63 -13.54
CA GLY A 91 16.56 -28.49 -14.65
C GLY A 91 17.46 -28.31 -15.87
N ARG A 92 17.91 -27.07 -16.13
CA ARG A 92 18.94 -26.77 -17.14
C ARG A 92 20.30 -27.38 -16.80
N ALA A 93 20.72 -27.35 -15.54
CA ALA A 93 21.98 -27.95 -15.11
C ALA A 93 21.97 -29.48 -15.17
N PHE A 94 20.80 -30.10 -14.99
CA PHE A 94 20.59 -31.54 -15.12
C PHE A 94 20.36 -32.02 -16.57
N ASP A 95 20.40 -31.10 -17.54
CA ASP A 95 20.12 -31.39 -18.96
C ASP A 95 18.73 -32.01 -19.19
N MET A 96 17.75 -31.65 -18.34
CA MET A 96 16.37 -32.07 -18.50
C MET A 96 15.70 -31.30 -19.65
N PRO A 97 14.77 -31.93 -20.40
CA PRO A 97 14.04 -31.24 -21.46
C PRO A 97 13.31 -29.99 -20.95
N LEU A 98 13.61 -28.82 -21.53
CA LEU A 98 13.03 -27.53 -21.10
C LEU A 98 11.48 -27.51 -21.04
N PRO A 99 10.73 -28.14 -21.96
CA PRO A 99 9.27 -28.19 -21.86
C PRO A 99 8.78 -28.90 -20.60
N GLU A 100 9.47 -29.95 -20.17
CA GLU A 100 9.14 -30.68 -18.96
C GLU A 100 9.46 -29.86 -17.70
N VAL A 101 10.64 -29.23 -17.67
CA VAL A 101 11.03 -28.35 -16.56
C VAL A 101 10.08 -27.17 -16.42
N ASP A 102 9.62 -26.58 -17.53
CA ASP A 102 8.64 -25.49 -17.50
C ASP A 102 7.25 -25.97 -17.05
N ALA A 103 6.84 -27.19 -17.42
CA ALA A 103 5.61 -27.80 -16.93
C ALA A 103 5.64 -27.97 -15.40
N ILE A 104 6.74 -28.51 -14.85
CA ILE A 104 6.96 -28.65 -13.40
C ILE A 104 6.95 -27.28 -12.72
N ALA A 105 7.68 -26.30 -13.27
CA ALA A 105 7.74 -24.95 -12.70
C ALA A 105 6.37 -24.24 -12.70
N ARG A 106 5.51 -24.47 -13.70
CA ARG A 106 4.16 -23.88 -13.75
C ARG A 106 3.22 -24.40 -12.67
N MET A 107 3.45 -25.61 -12.15
CA MET A 107 2.67 -26.18 -11.05
C MET A 107 2.85 -25.43 -9.72
N VAL A 108 3.95 -24.68 -9.57
CA VAL A 108 4.13 -23.76 -8.44
C VAL A 108 3.31 -22.49 -8.68
N PRO A 109 2.34 -22.10 -7.85
CA PRO A 109 1.58 -20.87 -8.06
C PRO A 109 2.46 -19.61 -8.10
N ALA A 110 2.14 -18.67 -9.00
CA ALA A 110 2.79 -17.35 -9.06
C ALA A 110 1.77 -16.27 -8.73
N ILE A 111 1.71 -15.89 -7.45
CA ILE A 111 0.74 -14.93 -6.94
C ILE A 111 1.49 -13.64 -6.60
N PRO A 112 1.14 -12.49 -7.22
CA PRO A 112 1.74 -11.21 -6.90
C PRO A 112 1.68 -10.91 -5.39
N GLY A 113 2.81 -10.55 -4.80
CA GLY A 113 2.91 -10.22 -3.37
C GLY A 113 2.90 -11.41 -2.41
N LYS A 114 2.70 -12.65 -2.89
CA LYS A 114 2.81 -13.87 -2.08
C LYS A 114 3.92 -14.77 -2.62
N PRO A 115 5.15 -14.69 -2.09
CA PRO A 115 6.22 -15.58 -2.52
C PRO A 115 5.90 -17.02 -2.12
N VAL A 116 5.75 -17.90 -3.12
CA VAL A 116 5.51 -19.32 -2.91
C VAL A 116 6.84 -20.07 -2.94
N LYS A 117 7.08 -20.87 -1.90
CA LYS A 117 8.25 -21.75 -1.81
C LYS A 117 7.95 -23.14 -2.34
N ILE A 118 8.97 -23.86 -2.82
CA ILE A 118 8.82 -25.25 -3.28
C ILE A 118 8.24 -26.14 -2.16
N SER A 119 8.67 -25.95 -0.90
CA SER A 119 8.14 -26.70 0.25
C SER A 119 6.63 -26.51 0.44
N ASN A 120 6.12 -25.30 0.19
CA ASN A 120 4.71 -24.97 0.38
C ASN A 120 3.82 -25.72 -0.62
N VAL A 121 4.34 -26.00 -1.82
CA VAL A 121 3.58 -26.69 -2.87
C VAL A 121 3.54 -28.20 -2.65
N LEU A 122 4.48 -28.75 -1.88
CA LEU A 122 4.55 -30.17 -1.54
C LEU A 122 3.89 -30.51 -0.19
N ASP A 123 3.54 -29.51 0.60
CA ASP A 123 2.89 -29.67 1.91
C ASP A 123 1.36 -29.69 1.76
N ALA A 124 0.75 -30.83 2.07
CA ALA A 124 -0.70 -31.06 1.95
C ALA A 124 -1.55 -30.13 2.82
N GLU A 125 -0.98 -29.53 3.87
CA GLU A 125 -1.68 -28.62 4.77
C GLU A 125 -1.58 -27.14 4.34
N HIS A 126 -0.77 -26.84 3.32
CA HIS A 126 -0.52 -25.47 2.89
C HIS A 126 -1.52 -24.99 1.81
N GLU A 127 -1.91 -23.72 1.85
CA GLU A 127 -2.82 -23.09 0.85
C GLU A 127 -2.33 -23.15 -0.61
N PHE A 128 -1.07 -23.53 -0.86
CA PHE A 128 -0.46 -23.58 -2.20
C PHE A 128 -0.12 -25.00 -2.63
N TYR A 129 -0.61 -26.00 -1.91
CA TYR A 129 -0.40 -27.41 -2.22
C TYR A 129 -0.83 -27.74 -3.65
N SER A 130 0.02 -28.50 -4.35
CA SER A 130 -0.30 -29.10 -5.64
C SER A 130 -0.21 -30.62 -5.49
N SER A 131 -1.37 -31.28 -5.51
CA SER A 131 -1.44 -32.75 -5.47
C SER A 131 -0.70 -33.39 -6.65
N GLU A 132 -0.80 -32.77 -7.83
CA GLU A 132 -0.11 -33.22 -9.04
C GLU A 132 1.42 -33.18 -8.86
N LEU A 133 1.97 -32.06 -8.40
CA LEU A 133 3.41 -31.95 -8.18
C LEU A 133 3.90 -32.90 -7.08
N ALA A 134 3.12 -33.07 -6.01
CA ALA A 134 3.43 -33.99 -4.93
C ALA A 134 3.44 -35.46 -5.38
N GLU A 135 2.49 -35.88 -6.22
CA GLU A 135 2.48 -37.22 -6.81
C GLU A 135 3.71 -37.46 -7.70
N ARG A 136 4.04 -36.50 -8.57
CA ARG A 136 5.24 -36.60 -9.42
C ARG A 136 6.52 -36.65 -8.58
N TYR A 137 6.62 -35.84 -7.53
CA TYR A 137 7.73 -35.86 -6.58
C TYR A 137 7.89 -37.24 -5.89
N GLN A 138 6.80 -37.96 -5.62
CA GLN A 138 6.87 -39.29 -5.01
C GLN A 138 7.21 -40.41 -6.00
N ARG A 139 6.68 -40.32 -7.23
CA ARG A 139 6.79 -41.40 -8.24
C ARG A 139 8.03 -41.27 -9.14
N GLU A 140 8.41 -40.05 -9.51
CA GLU A 140 9.44 -39.78 -10.49
C GLU A 140 10.74 -39.38 -9.79
N LYS A 141 11.75 -40.26 -9.88
CA LYS A 141 13.05 -40.03 -9.23
C LYS A 141 13.72 -38.73 -9.71
N GLU A 142 13.67 -38.46 -11.01
CA GLU A 142 14.27 -37.26 -11.62
C GLU A 142 13.60 -35.97 -11.12
N VAL A 143 12.27 -35.96 -11.00
CA VAL A 143 11.53 -34.81 -10.45
C VAL A 143 11.85 -34.58 -8.98
N ARG A 144 12.00 -35.64 -8.19
CA ARG A 144 12.43 -35.54 -6.79
C ARG A 144 13.81 -34.92 -6.67
N GLU A 145 14.78 -35.42 -7.42
CA GLU A 145 16.16 -34.89 -7.42
C GLU A 145 16.21 -33.42 -7.87
N LEU A 146 15.43 -33.07 -8.91
CA LEU A 146 15.24 -31.70 -9.38
C LEU A 146 14.71 -30.79 -8.26
N LEU A 147 13.60 -31.18 -7.63
CA LEU A 147 12.94 -30.35 -6.63
C LEU A 147 13.75 -30.23 -5.34
N ASP A 148 14.40 -31.30 -4.87
CA ASP A 148 15.24 -31.25 -3.68
C ASP A 148 16.50 -30.40 -3.89
N THR A 149 17.09 -30.47 -5.08
CA THR A 149 18.21 -29.59 -5.44
C THR A 149 17.75 -28.14 -5.58
N ALA A 150 16.60 -27.90 -6.21
CA ALA A 150 16.03 -26.56 -6.36
C ALA A 150 15.64 -25.93 -5.01
N LYS A 151 15.14 -26.70 -4.04
CA LYS A 151 14.88 -26.23 -2.67
C LYS A 151 16.13 -25.64 -2.00
N ASN A 152 17.30 -26.23 -2.25
CA ASN A 152 18.55 -25.74 -1.68
C ASN A 152 19.07 -24.44 -2.35
N LEU A 153 18.64 -24.16 -3.58
CA LEU A 153 19.03 -22.96 -4.32
C LEU A 153 17.97 -21.84 -4.25
N GLU A 154 16.75 -22.16 -3.85
CA GLU A 154 15.69 -21.18 -3.61
C GLU A 154 16.14 -20.14 -2.56
N GLY A 155 15.93 -18.87 -2.85
CA GLY A 155 16.29 -17.75 -1.98
C GLY A 155 17.76 -17.31 -2.08
N VAL A 156 18.62 -18.04 -2.79
CA VAL A 156 20.00 -17.61 -3.05
C VAL A 156 19.99 -16.35 -3.93
N SER A 157 20.88 -15.40 -3.61
CA SER A 157 21.06 -14.18 -4.40
C SER A 157 21.69 -14.50 -5.75
N ARG A 158 21.05 -14.03 -6.84
CA ARG A 158 21.44 -14.33 -8.22
C ARG A 158 22.24 -13.20 -8.86
N HIS A 159 21.81 -11.96 -8.67
CA HIS A 159 22.43 -10.78 -9.30
C HIS A 159 22.16 -9.53 -8.46
N ALA A 160 23.05 -8.55 -8.62
CA ALA A 160 22.89 -7.20 -8.10
C ALA A 160 22.12 -6.33 -9.11
N SER A 161 21.17 -5.56 -8.61
CA SER A 161 20.41 -4.55 -9.35
C SER A 161 20.25 -3.29 -8.51
N SER A 162 19.80 -2.18 -9.09
CA SER A 162 19.44 -0.97 -8.35
C SER A 162 17.97 -0.99 -7.93
N HIS A 163 17.67 -0.47 -6.73
CA HIS A 163 16.30 -0.20 -6.30
C HIS A 163 15.65 0.81 -7.25
N ALA A 164 14.40 0.55 -7.64
CA ALA A 164 13.73 1.36 -8.65
C ALA A 164 13.46 2.80 -8.20
N ALA A 165 13.26 3.02 -6.90
CA ALA A 165 12.82 4.30 -6.33
C ALA A 165 13.82 4.94 -5.35
N GLY A 166 14.65 4.13 -4.70
CA GLY A 166 15.31 4.51 -3.45
C GLY A 166 16.63 5.21 -3.67
N VAL A 167 16.72 6.43 -3.14
CA VAL A 167 17.92 7.26 -3.16
C VAL A 167 18.31 7.58 -1.72
N ILE A 168 19.59 7.41 -1.42
CA ILE A 168 20.18 7.79 -0.14
C ILE A 168 20.77 9.18 -0.26
N VAL A 169 20.58 9.99 0.77
CA VAL A 169 21.19 11.32 0.90
C VAL A 169 21.89 11.38 2.25
N SER A 170 23.16 11.77 2.27
CA SER A 170 23.95 11.89 3.50
C SER A 170 24.49 13.30 3.73
N ASP A 171 24.95 13.57 4.96
CA ASP A 171 25.61 14.82 5.35
C ASP A 171 27.10 14.86 4.93
N ARG A 172 27.73 13.69 4.84
CA ARG A 172 29.14 13.45 4.43
C ARG A 172 29.24 12.54 3.22
N PRO A 173 30.41 12.43 2.57
CA PRO A 173 30.64 11.45 1.51
C PRO A 173 30.22 10.03 1.93
N LEU A 174 29.42 9.35 1.11
CA LEU A 174 28.79 8.07 1.45
C LEU A 174 29.80 6.95 1.75
N HIS A 175 30.99 7.01 1.17
CA HIS A 175 32.05 6.02 1.42
C HIS A 175 32.56 6.03 2.87
N GLU A 176 32.28 7.09 3.65
CA GLU A 176 32.55 7.12 5.09
C GLU A 176 31.56 6.27 5.89
N TYR A 177 30.37 6.00 5.34
CA TYR A 177 29.29 5.26 6.03
C TYR A 177 29.06 3.87 5.44
N VAL A 178 29.08 3.74 4.11
CA VAL A 178 28.71 2.51 3.40
C VAL A 178 29.64 2.21 2.23
N PRO A 179 29.97 0.93 1.98
CA PRO A 179 30.65 0.55 0.76
C PRO A 179 29.77 0.83 -0.48
N LEU A 180 30.40 1.28 -1.57
CA LEU A 180 29.73 1.66 -2.81
C LEU A 180 30.12 0.72 -3.96
N ASN A 181 29.22 0.56 -4.92
CA ASN A 181 29.42 -0.13 -6.18
C ASN A 181 29.06 0.81 -7.34
N ARG A 182 29.56 0.51 -8.54
CA ARG A 182 29.03 1.12 -9.76
C ARG A 182 27.69 0.46 -10.14
N PRO A 183 26.73 1.21 -10.70
CA PRO A 183 25.50 0.66 -11.24
C PRO A 183 25.77 -0.47 -12.25
N THR A 184 24.93 -1.51 -12.21
CA THR A 184 25.03 -2.66 -13.13
C THR A 184 24.41 -2.39 -14.49
N SER A 185 23.41 -1.51 -14.57
CA SER A 185 22.97 -0.86 -15.80
C SER A 185 23.83 0.38 -16.05
N GLY A 186 24.33 0.60 -17.28
CA GLY A 186 25.23 1.71 -17.62
C GLY A 186 24.74 3.11 -17.24
N ASP A 187 25.58 4.13 -17.48
CA ASP A 187 25.49 5.54 -17.03
C ASP A 187 24.12 6.26 -17.21
N GLU A 188 23.15 5.67 -17.90
CA GLU A 188 21.81 6.24 -18.14
C GLU A 188 20.73 5.79 -17.13
N GLY A 189 21.06 4.94 -16.15
CA GLY A 189 20.10 4.36 -15.21
C GLY A 189 19.65 5.29 -14.06
N LEU A 190 18.39 5.73 -14.10
CA LEU A 190 17.65 6.39 -12.99
C LEU A 190 18.25 7.74 -12.53
N GLY A 191 18.41 8.68 -13.46
CA GLY A 191 18.72 10.09 -13.13
C GLY A 191 20.19 10.43 -12.95
N GLY A 192 21.09 9.64 -13.54
CA GLY A 192 22.52 9.96 -13.63
C GLY A 192 23.29 9.76 -12.32
N VAL A 193 22.82 8.85 -11.46
CA VAL A 193 23.55 8.45 -10.26
C VAL A 193 24.49 7.30 -10.63
N ASP A 194 25.78 7.57 -10.50
CA ASP A 194 26.92 6.70 -10.85
C ASP A 194 27.30 5.74 -9.71
N ARG A 195 26.50 5.69 -8.64
CA ARG A 195 26.80 5.01 -7.37
C ARG A 195 25.60 4.28 -6.83
N VAL A 196 25.84 3.06 -6.38
CA VAL A 196 24.88 2.23 -5.67
C VAL A 196 25.52 1.79 -4.34
N THR A 197 24.77 1.74 -3.25
CA THR A 197 25.25 1.13 -2.00
C THR A 197 25.61 -0.35 -2.26
N GLN A 198 26.50 -0.95 -1.46
CA GLN A 198 26.67 -2.43 -1.48
C GLN A 198 25.78 -3.13 -0.47
N TRP A 199 25.19 -2.37 0.46
CA TRP A 199 24.26 -2.89 1.45
C TRP A 199 22.81 -2.63 1.04
N PRO A 200 21.92 -3.63 1.22
CA PRO A 200 20.51 -3.49 0.91
C PRO A 200 19.83 -2.51 1.89
N MET A 201 18.61 -2.13 1.53
CA MET A 201 17.81 -1.11 2.21
C MET A 201 17.74 -1.30 3.73
N GLU A 202 17.51 -2.53 4.20
CA GLU A 202 17.33 -2.81 5.63
C GLU A 202 18.57 -2.46 6.45
N ILE A 203 19.76 -2.70 5.89
CA ILE A 203 21.03 -2.38 6.55
C ILE A 203 21.27 -0.87 6.52
N VAL A 204 21.03 -0.23 5.38
CA VAL A 204 21.21 1.22 5.19
C VAL A 204 20.29 2.03 6.12
N GLU A 205 19.04 1.62 6.27
CA GLU A 205 18.11 2.23 7.22
C GLU A 205 18.54 2.00 8.68
N SER A 206 19.06 0.81 9.00
CA SER A 206 19.47 0.47 10.38
C SER A 206 20.63 1.33 10.91
N ILE A 207 21.45 1.88 10.02
CA ILE A 207 22.55 2.81 10.36
C ILE A 207 22.12 4.27 10.31
N GLY A 208 20.83 4.56 10.08
CA GLY A 208 20.24 5.89 10.18
C GLY A 208 20.48 6.81 8.98
N LEU A 209 20.82 6.26 7.81
CA LEU A 209 20.93 7.07 6.60
C LEU A 209 19.55 7.48 6.08
N LEU A 210 19.42 8.74 5.63
CA LEU A 210 18.19 9.26 5.05
C LEU A 210 17.93 8.59 3.70
N LYS A 211 16.82 7.87 3.64
CA LYS A 211 16.22 7.36 2.41
C LYS A 211 15.16 8.34 1.91
N VAL A 212 15.14 8.53 0.59
CA VAL A 212 14.07 9.22 -0.12
C VAL A 212 13.66 8.35 -1.31
N ASP A 213 12.39 7.97 -1.37
CA ASP A 213 11.85 7.27 -2.54
C ASP A 213 11.29 8.27 -3.55
N PHE A 214 11.94 8.34 -4.71
CA PHE A 214 11.40 8.99 -5.89
C PHE A 214 10.72 7.92 -6.75
N LEU A 215 9.40 7.83 -6.70
CA LEU A 215 8.61 6.88 -7.47
C LEU A 215 8.16 7.46 -8.80
N GLY A 216 8.10 6.60 -9.82
CA GLY A 216 7.58 6.95 -11.14
C GLY A 216 6.16 6.45 -11.28
N LEU A 217 5.21 7.36 -11.43
CA LEU A 217 3.80 7.04 -11.57
C LEU A 217 3.28 7.51 -12.94
N SER A 218 3.03 6.55 -13.82
CA SER A 218 2.54 6.81 -15.19
C SER A 218 1.23 7.59 -15.22
N THR A 219 0.36 7.41 -14.21
CA THR A 219 -0.87 8.18 -14.05
C THR A 219 -0.60 9.69 -14.02
N LEU A 220 0.45 10.14 -13.31
CA LEU A 220 0.81 11.57 -13.27
C LEU A 220 1.28 12.07 -14.64
N THR A 221 2.01 11.24 -15.40
CA THR A 221 2.42 11.55 -16.78
C THR A 221 1.22 11.73 -17.70
N VAL A 222 0.26 10.81 -17.62
CA VAL A 222 -1.00 10.88 -18.40
C VAL A 222 -1.80 12.11 -18.02
N MET A 223 -1.99 12.38 -16.73
CA MET A 223 -2.73 13.56 -16.26
C MET A 223 -2.07 14.87 -16.67
N ARG A 224 -0.74 15.00 -16.52
CA ARG A 224 0.00 16.19 -16.96
C ARG A 224 -0.17 16.43 -18.46
N ARG A 225 -0.07 15.37 -19.26
CA ARG A 225 -0.28 15.45 -20.72
C ARG A 225 -1.72 15.84 -21.06
N ALA A 226 -2.71 15.28 -20.36
CA ALA A 226 -4.11 15.63 -20.56
C ALA A 226 -4.37 17.12 -20.24
N ALA A 227 -3.86 17.63 -19.11
CA ALA A 227 -3.98 19.03 -18.74
C ALA A 227 -3.37 19.97 -19.78
N ARG A 228 -2.18 19.64 -20.30
CA ARG A 228 -1.53 20.43 -21.36
C ARG A 228 -2.36 20.47 -22.64
N LEU A 229 -2.91 19.33 -23.08
CA LEU A 229 -3.75 19.27 -24.28
C LEU A 229 -5.08 20.02 -24.11
N ILE A 230 -5.63 20.03 -22.89
CA ILE A 230 -6.83 20.81 -22.57
C ILE A 230 -6.52 22.31 -22.62
N GLU A 231 -5.39 22.74 -22.08
CA GLU A 231 -4.95 24.14 -22.13
C GLU A 231 -4.69 24.59 -23.59
N GLU A 232 -3.98 23.79 -24.39
CA GLU A 232 -3.72 24.07 -25.81
C GLU A 232 -5.01 24.21 -26.63
N ARG A 233 -6.04 23.42 -26.33
CA ARG A 233 -7.29 23.38 -27.11
C ARG A 233 -8.36 24.36 -26.63
N TYR A 234 -8.49 24.54 -25.33
CA TYR A 234 -9.62 25.27 -24.72
C TYR A 234 -9.18 26.52 -23.96
N GLY A 235 -7.86 26.74 -23.78
CA GLY A 235 -7.34 27.86 -22.98
C GLY A 235 -7.55 27.69 -21.46
N THR A 236 -8.05 26.54 -21.02
CA THR A 236 -8.30 26.25 -19.60
C THR A 236 -7.13 25.50 -19.00
N ARG A 237 -6.50 26.09 -17.98
CA ARG A 237 -5.31 25.51 -17.33
C ARG A 237 -5.66 24.71 -16.09
N TYR A 238 -5.47 23.39 -16.17
CA TYR A 238 -5.56 22.49 -15.01
C TYR A 238 -4.18 22.20 -14.41
N THR A 239 -4.12 22.13 -13.09
CA THR A 239 -2.95 21.76 -12.28
C THR A 239 -3.37 20.76 -11.21
N MET A 240 -2.39 20.10 -10.55
CA MET A 240 -2.67 19.17 -9.45
C MET A 240 -3.58 19.79 -8.37
N ASP A 241 -3.38 21.08 -8.08
CA ASP A 241 -4.06 21.77 -6.97
C ASP A 241 -5.45 22.31 -7.32
N ASN A 242 -5.83 22.34 -8.61
CA ASN A 242 -7.09 22.95 -9.04
C ASN A 242 -8.05 22.00 -9.75
N ILE A 243 -7.66 20.73 -9.96
CA ILE A 243 -8.55 19.71 -10.50
C ILE A 243 -9.57 19.35 -9.41
N PRO A 244 -10.88 19.57 -9.64
CA PRO A 244 -11.89 19.22 -8.66
C PRO A 244 -12.09 17.70 -8.64
N TYR A 245 -12.03 17.09 -7.46
CA TYR A 245 -12.09 15.64 -7.28
C TYR A 245 -13.29 15.17 -6.45
N ASP A 246 -13.97 16.08 -5.75
CA ASP A 246 -15.10 15.73 -4.88
C ASP A 246 -16.33 16.64 -5.09
N ALA A 247 -17.49 16.16 -4.65
CA ALA A 247 -18.76 16.85 -4.77
C ALA A 247 -18.68 18.28 -4.19
N GLY A 248 -19.22 19.24 -4.94
CA GLY A 248 -19.21 20.67 -4.56
C GLY A 248 -17.90 21.42 -4.84
N GLN A 249 -16.81 20.75 -5.22
CA GLN A 249 -15.60 21.42 -5.67
C GLN A 249 -15.77 21.99 -7.09
N ILE A 250 -15.24 23.19 -7.32
CA ILE A 250 -15.29 23.88 -8.61
C ILE A 250 -13.85 24.08 -9.10
N GLY A 251 -13.58 23.58 -10.30
CA GLY A 251 -12.29 23.76 -10.96
C GLY A 251 -12.25 25.01 -11.85
N PRO A 252 -11.17 25.16 -12.64
CA PRO A 252 -11.02 26.24 -13.62
C PRO A 252 -12.17 26.39 -14.64
N ASP A 253 -12.85 25.30 -15.01
CA ASP A 253 -14.05 25.34 -15.85
C ASP A 253 -15.31 25.15 -14.98
N PRO A 254 -16.11 26.19 -14.72
CA PRO A 254 -17.29 26.10 -13.87
C PRO A 254 -18.41 25.24 -14.48
N ASN A 255 -18.35 24.89 -15.76
CA ASN A 255 -19.32 24.01 -16.42
C ASN A 255 -19.01 22.51 -16.25
N ARG A 256 -17.88 22.19 -15.60
CA ARG A 256 -17.42 20.83 -15.34
C ARG A 256 -17.45 20.59 -13.84
N ASN A 257 -18.28 19.63 -13.42
CA ASN A 257 -18.43 19.23 -12.03
C ASN A 257 -17.99 17.78 -11.81
N PRO A 258 -17.55 17.43 -10.59
CA PRO A 258 -17.24 16.05 -10.21
C PRO A 258 -18.45 15.10 -10.24
N ASP A 259 -19.69 15.59 -10.22
CA ASP A 259 -20.88 14.73 -10.31
C ASP A 259 -20.88 13.86 -11.57
N LYS A 260 -20.45 14.42 -12.71
CA LYS A 260 -20.32 13.67 -13.97
C LYS A 260 -19.27 12.56 -13.90
N LEU A 261 -18.22 12.74 -13.09
CA LEU A 261 -17.22 11.69 -12.80
C LEU A 261 -17.88 10.55 -12.02
N PHE A 262 -18.62 10.86 -10.96
CA PHE A 262 -19.33 9.86 -10.16
C PHE A 262 -20.37 9.08 -10.97
N ASP A 263 -21.14 9.77 -11.83
CA ASP A 263 -22.09 9.13 -12.74
C ASP A 263 -21.38 8.19 -13.74
N MET A 264 -20.23 8.61 -14.28
CA MET A 264 -19.40 7.79 -15.17
C MET A 264 -18.92 6.51 -14.47
N LEU A 265 -18.44 6.62 -13.22
CA LEU A 265 -18.06 5.47 -12.40
C LEU A 265 -19.26 4.53 -12.15
N GLY A 266 -20.42 5.09 -11.82
CA GLY A 266 -21.65 4.32 -11.61
C GLY A 266 -22.19 3.60 -12.85
N ARG A 267 -21.83 4.06 -14.06
CA ARG A 267 -22.10 3.34 -15.33
C ARG A 267 -21.03 2.29 -15.66
N GLY A 268 -19.95 2.21 -14.87
CA GLY A 268 -18.82 1.32 -15.10
C GLY A 268 -17.95 1.74 -16.28
N GLU A 269 -17.95 3.03 -16.65
CA GLU A 269 -17.10 3.60 -17.70
C GLU A 269 -15.69 3.88 -17.14
N VAL A 270 -15.01 2.84 -16.66
CA VAL A 270 -13.76 2.93 -15.88
C VAL A 270 -12.49 2.61 -16.67
N ALA A 271 -12.56 2.46 -17.99
CA ALA A 271 -11.39 2.17 -18.81
C ALA A 271 -10.39 3.34 -18.74
N GLY A 272 -9.14 3.08 -18.36
CA GLY A 272 -8.11 4.11 -18.16
C GLY A 272 -8.29 4.96 -16.89
N VAL A 273 -9.16 4.55 -15.95
CA VAL A 273 -9.33 5.22 -14.66
C VAL A 273 -8.53 4.48 -13.59
N PHE A 274 -7.44 5.10 -13.16
CA PHE A 274 -6.48 4.54 -12.21
C PHE A 274 -7.16 3.89 -10.98
N GLN A 275 -6.64 2.73 -10.57
CA GLN A 275 -7.12 1.87 -9.46
C GLN A 275 -8.50 1.21 -9.62
N VAL A 276 -9.34 1.64 -10.57
CA VAL A 276 -10.71 1.10 -10.72
C VAL A 276 -10.99 0.38 -12.04
N GLU A 277 -9.98 0.16 -12.87
CA GLU A 277 -10.14 -0.48 -14.19
C GLU A 277 -10.49 -1.98 -14.15
N GLY A 278 -10.09 -2.67 -13.08
CA GLY A 278 -10.24 -4.12 -12.96
C GLY A 278 -11.69 -4.57 -13.05
N ALA A 279 -11.96 -5.70 -13.72
CA ALA A 279 -13.32 -6.15 -14.02
C ALA A 279 -14.25 -6.25 -12.78
N GLY A 280 -13.72 -6.68 -11.64
CA GLY A 280 -14.50 -6.75 -10.41
C GLY A 280 -14.65 -5.41 -9.69
N MET A 281 -13.64 -4.54 -9.75
CA MET A 281 -13.75 -3.16 -9.25
C MET A 281 -14.75 -2.35 -10.09
N ARG A 282 -14.79 -2.56 -11.41
CA ARG A 282 -15.81 -2.02 -12.30
C ARG A 282 -17.22 -2.40 -11.86
N ARG A 283 -17.45 -3.68 -11.56
CA ARG A 283 -18.75 -4.17 -11.04
C ARG A 283 -19.08 -3.50 -9.72
N LEU A 284 -18.11 -3.40 -8.81
CA LEU A 284 -18.28 -2.70 -7.55
C LEU A 284 -18.69 -1.23 -7.76
N MET A 285 -18.05 -0.49 -8.67
CA MET A 285 -18.44 0.89 -8.97
C MET A 285 -19.89 0.99 -9.46
N MET A 286 -20.34 0.04 -10.29
CA MET A 286 -21.71 -0.01 -10.81
C MET A 286 -22.76 -0.32 -9.73
N GLU A 287 -22.42 -1.22 -8.81
CA GLU A 287 -23.29 -1.60 -7.68
C GLU A 287 -23.32 -0.50 -6.61
N MET A 288 -22.16 0.02 -6.23
CA MET A 288 -22.00 1.04 -5.20
C MET A 288 -22.56 2.40 -5.65
N LYS A 289 -22.42 2.78 -6.92
CA LYS A 289 -22.79 4.11 -7.45
C LYS A 289 -22.23 5.24 -6.58
N PRO A 290 -20.90 5.42 -6.54
CA PRO A 290 -20.26 6.42 -5.67
C PRO A 290 -20.78 7.83 -5.99
N ARG A 291 -20.79 8.72 -4.99
CA ARG A 291 -21.27 10.13 -5.11
C ARG A 291 -20.37 11.17 -4.44
N ARG A 292 -19.32 10.70 -3.77
CA ARG A 292 -18.29 11.49 -3.09
C ARG A 292 -16.99 10.70 -3.10
N PHE A 293 -15.88 11.40 -2.94
CA PHE A 293 -14.54 10.83 -3.01
C PHE A 293 -14.32 9.74 -1.95
N ASP A 294 -14.87 9.91 -0.74
CA ASP A 294 -14.82 8.91 0.33
C ASP A 294 -15.36 7.53 -0.08
N HIS A 295 -16.32 7.45 -1.01
CA HIS A 295 -16.83 6.16 -1.51
C HIS A 295 -15.78 5.43 -2.34
N ILE A 296 -14.96 6.17 -3.11
CA ILE A 296 -13.87 5.60 -3.90
C ILE A 296 -12.78 5.09 -2.95
N ILE A 297 -12.43 5.87 -1.92
CA ILE A 297 -11.49 5.46 -0.87
C ILE A 297 -11.96 4.17 -0.19
N ALA A 298 -13.24 4.11 0.21
CA ALA A 298 -13.83 2.95 0.84
C ALA A 298 -13.83 1.72 -0.08
N ALA A 299 -14.18 1.89 -1.36
CA ALA A 299 -14.17 0.81 -2.34
C ALA A 299 -12.77 0.20 -2.52
N ILE A 300 -11.75 1.04 -2.70
CA ILE A 300 -10.35 0.59 -2.80
C ILE A 300 -9.91 -0.13 -1.52
N SER A 301 -10.34 0.38 -0.36
CA SER A 301 -10.01 -0.18 0.93
C SER A 301 -10.67 -1.54 1.18
N LEU A 302 -11.93 -1.70 0.78
CA LEU A 302 -12.73 -2.90 0.99
C LEU A 302 -12.50 -3.98 -0.08
N TYR A 303 -12.09 -3.63 -1.29
CA TYR A 303 -11.91 -4.57 -2.40
C TYR A 303 -10.59 -5.36 -2.30
N ARG A 304 -10.41 -6.07 -1.17
CA ARG A 304 -9.27 -6.94 -0.85
C ARG A 304 -9.76 -8.22 -0.16
N PRO A 305 -9.04 -9.35 -0.28
CA PRO A 305 -9.40 -10.59 0.42
C PRO A 305 -9.59 -10.37 1.93
N GLY A 306 -10.72 -10.83 2.49
CA GLY A 306 -11.16 -10.53 3.85
C GLY A 306 -12.22 -9.43 3.89
N PRO A 307 -11.86 -8.13 3.76
CA PRO A 307 -12.83 -7.02 3.79
C PRO A 307 -13.92 -7.06 2.74
N MET A 308 -13.70 -7.75 1.60
CA MET A 308 -14.69 -7.87 0.53
C MET A 308 -16.04 -8.42 1.01
N GLU A 309 -16.05 -9.22 2.08
CA GLU A 309 -17.28 -9.75 2.69
C GLU A 309 -18.21 -8.66 3.23
N ASN A 310 -17.67 -7.48 3.56
CA ASN A 310 -18.43 -6.33 4.08
C ASN A 310 -18.98 -5.42 2.98
N ILE A 311 -18.56 -5.59 1.72
CA ILE A 311 -19.01 -4.74 0.60
C ILE A 311 -20.54 -4.76 0.45
N PRO A 312 -21.23 -5.92 0.48
CA PRO A 312 -22.69 -5.93 0.34
C PRO A 312 -23.39 -5.16 1.45
N GLU A 313 -22.90 -5.26 2.70
CA GLU A 313 -23.45 -4.52 3.84
C GLU A 313 -23.18 -3.01 3.70
N TYR A 314 -21.96 -2.63 3.28
CA TYR A 314 -21.62 -1.22 3.02
C TYR A 314 -22.57 -0.60 2.00
N ILE A 315 -22.82 -1.30 0.88
CA ILE A 315 -23.70 -0.83 -0.19
C ILE A 315 -25.16 -0.72 0.29
N ARG A 316 -25.65 -1.71 1.05
CA ARG A 316 -27.01 -1.66 1.62
C ARG A 316 -27.21 -0.45 2.52
N ARG A 317 -26.29 -0.23 3.48
CA ARG A 317 -26.34 0.91 4.40
C ARG A 317 -26.17 2.25 3.69
N MET A 318 -25.31 2.31 2.68
CA MET A 318 -25.13 3.50 1.84
C MET A 318 -26.44 3.89 1.11
N HIS A 319 -27.22 2.91 0.67
CA HIS A 319 -28.47 3.11 -0.05
C HIS A 319 -29.71 2.88 0.83
N ALA A 320 -29.61 3.05 2.15
CA ALA A 320 -30.69 2.73 3.09
C ALA A 320 -32.03 3.41 2.75
N ASP A 321 -31.98 4.64 2.20
CA ASP A 321 -33.18 5.38 1.74
C ASP A 321 -33.91 4.67 0.59
N ILE A 322 -33.18 3.95 -0.26
CA ILE A 322 -33.74 3.13 -1.36
C ILE A 322 -34.36 1.84 -0.81
N TYR A 323 -33.85 1.34 0.32
CA TYR A 323 -34.31 0.11 0.98
C TYR A 323 -35.37 0.36 2.07
N GLU A 324 -36.19 1.41 1.94
CA GLU A 324 -37.26 1.78 2.88
C GLU A 324 -36.78 1.94 4.33
N GLY A 325 -35.49 2.29 4.53
CA GLY A 325 -34.89 2.42 5.86
C GLY A 325 -34.78 1.11 6.64
N LYS A 326 -34.79 -0.06 5.97
CA LYS A 326 -34.62 -1.37 6.65
C LYS A 326 -33.18 -1.65 7.08
N ASP A 327 -32.20 -1.05 6.39
CA ASP A 327 -30.76 -1.22 6.65
C ASP A 327 -30.18 0.06 7.28
N VAL A 328 -30.78 0.52 8.38
CA VAL A 328 -30.28 1.70 9.13
C VAL A 328 -28.95 1.36 9.78
N VAL A 329 -27.98 2.27 9.66
CA VAL A 329 -26.71 2.17 10.37
C VAL A 329 -26.97 2.10 11.88
N THR A 330 -26.57 0.99 12.50
CA THR A 330 -26.56 0.83 13.96
C THR A 330 -25.14 0.87 14.47
N TYR A 331 -24.96 1.51 15.62
CA TYR A 331 -23.69 1.59 16.32
C TYR A 331 -23.81 0.89 17.67
N HIS A 332 -22.75 0.22 18.12
CA HIS A 332 -22.71 -0.34 19.49
C HIS A 332 -22.91 0.73 20.56
N THR A 333 -22.53 1.98 20.26
CA THR A 333 -22.75 3.16 21.10
C THR A 333 -22.79 4.43 20.24
N PRO A 334 -23.56 5.47 20.62
CA PRO A 334 -23.57 6.75 19.91
C PRO A 334 -22.19 7.39 19.74
N ALA A 335 -21.24 7.10 20.65
CA ALA A 335 -19.87 7.62 20.58
C ALA A 335 -19.09 7.15 19.34
N LEU A 336 -19.53 6.07 18.67
CA LEU A 336 -18.88 5.59 17.43
C LEU A 336 -19.32 6.33 16.17
N GLU A 337 -20.48 7.00 16.20
CA GLU A 337 -21.02 7.68 15.02
C GLU A 337 -20.05 8.72 14.44
N PRO A 338 -19.40 9.61 15.22
CA PRO A 338 -18.44 10.57 14.68
C PRO A 338 -17.18 9.95 14.05
N ILE A 339 -16.93 8.66 14.26
CA ILE A 339 -15.76 7.91 13.76
C ILE A 339 -16.13 7.07 12.54
N LEU A 340 -17.32 6.46 12.53
CA LEU A 340 -17.74 5.47 11.56
C LEU A 340 -18.83 5.94 10.58
N LYS A 341 -19.36 7.17 10.74
CA LYS A 341 -20.42 7.71 9.86
C LYS A 341 -20.06 7.67 8.37
N ASP A 342 -18.81 7.99 8.01
CA ASP A 342 -18.37 8.06 6.62
C ASP A 342 -18.13 6.68 5.99
N THR A 343 -18.19 5.63 6.82
CA THR A 343 -18.14 4.22 6.42
C THR A 343 -19.39 3.45 6.82
N TYR A 344 -20.49 4.16 7.09
CA TYR A 344 -21.79 3.58 7.41
C TYR A 344 -21.74 2.57 8.58
N GLY A 345 -20.97 2.89 9.62
CA GLY A 345 -20.84 2.03 10.81
C GLY A 345 -19.92 0.82 10.62
N ILE A 346 -19.24 0.69 9.49
CA ILE A 346 -18.31 -0.42 9.22
C ILE A 346 -16.88 0.07 9.47
N LEU A 347 -16.09 -0.69 10.21
CA LEU A 347 -14.67 -0.43 10.39
C LEU A 347 -13.90 -0.75 9.10
N VAL A 348 -13.23 0.26 8.53
CA VAL A 348 -12.48 0.12 7.26
C VAL A 348 -11.04 0.58 7.42
N TYR A 349 -10.81 1.65 8.17
CA TYR A 349 -9.53 2.34 8.23
C TYR A 349 -8.78 2.11 9.55
N GLN A 350 -7.46 2.14 9.50
CA GLN A 350 -6.59 2.07 10.68
C GLN A 350 -6.81 3.27 11.59
N GLU A 351 -7.05 4.44 11.01
CA GLU A 351 -7.34 5.70 11.68
C GLU A 351 -8.62 5.61 12.52
N GLN A 352 -9.61 4.82 12.09
CA GLN A 352 -10.83 4.59 12.87
C GLN A 352 -10.53 3.77 14.14
N ILE A 353 -9.68 2.75 14.04
CA ILE A 353 -9.25 1.96 15.21
C ILE A 353 -8.49 2.86 16.20
N ILE A 354 -7.61 3.72 15.69
CA ILE A 354 -6.86 4.68 16.51
C ILE A 354 -7.81 5.61 17.26
N ARG A 355 -8.79 6.20 16.56
CA ARG A 355 -9.80 7.08 17.17
C ARG A 355 -10.69 6.36 18.17
N ILE A 356 -11.09 5.12 17.90
CA ILE A 356 -11.90 4.35 18.86
C ILE A 356 -11.09 4.12 20.15
N ALA A 357 -9.82 3.75 20.05
CA ALA A 357 -8.98 3.54 21.23
C ALA A 357 -8.74 4.84 22.02
N SER A 358 -8.49 5.96 21.35
CA SER A 358 -8.27 7.25 22.03
C SER A 358 -9.56 7.81 22.64
N ASP A 359 -10.64 7.85 21.85
CA ASP A 359 -11.87 8.56 22.19
C ASP A 359 -12.69 7.77 23.21
N LEU A 360 -12.75 6.43 23.07
CA LEU A 360 -13.56 5.58 23.95
C LEU A 360 -12.78 4.97 25.12
N ALA A 361 -11.48 4.67 24.96
CA ALA A 361 -10.69 4.01 26.01
C ALA A 361 -9.56 4.87 26.60
N GLY A 362 -9.36 6.09 26.10
CA GLY A 362 -8.38 7.02 26.65
C GLY A 362 -6.93 6.65 26.37
N TYR A 363 -6.67 5.95 25.28
CA TYR A 363 -5.32 5.75 24.78
C TYR A 363 -4.70 7.09 24.38
N GLU A 364 -3.41 7.27 24.65
CA GLU A 364 -2.64 8.26 23.93
C GLU A 364 -2.60 7.86 22.44
N PRO A 365 -2.72 8.81 21.49
CA PRO A 365 -2.76 8.47 20.05
C PRO A 365 -1.60 7.59 19.59
N GLY A 366 -0.41 7.78 20.20
CA GLY A 366 0.76 6.97 19.94
C GLY A 366 0.67 5.52 20.43
N GLU A 367 -0.04 5.27 21.53
CA GLU A 367 -0.30 3.93 22.04
C GLU A 367 -1.33 3.19 21.19
N ALA A 368 -2.27 3.90 20.59
CA ALA A 368 -3.32 3.30 19.77
C ALA A 368 -2.78 2.66 18.47
N ASP A 369 -1.69 3.17 17.87
CA ASP A 369 -1.00 2.50 16.74
C ASP A 369 -0.40 1.13 17.16
N MET A 370 -0.14 0.90 18.46
CA MET A 370 0.38 -0.37 18.93
C MET A 370 -0.63 -1.50 18.79
N ILE A 371 -1.94 -1.21 18.90
CA ILE A 371 -3.03 -2.18 18.66
C ILE A 371 -2.88 -2.76 17.24
N ARG A 372 -2.73 -1.90 16.23
CA ARG A 372 -2.53 -2.30 14.84
C ARG A 372 -1.29 -3.19 14.68
N LYS A 373 -0.16 -2.85 15.31
CA LYS A 373 1.06 -3.66 15.23
C LYS A 373 0.92 -5.02 15.91
N ALA A 374 0.22 -5.09 17.04
CA ALA A 374 -0.06 -6.34 17.73
C ALA A 374 -0.81 -7.32 16.81
N VAL A 375 -1.79 -6.79 16.07
CA VAL A 375 -2.60 -7.54 15.11
C VAL A 375 -1.78 -7.95 13.89
N ALA A 376 -1.05 -7.01 13.28
CA ALA A 376 -0.21 -7.27 12.11
C ALA A 376 0.86 -8.36 12.38
N LYS A 377 1.41 -8.41 13.61
CA LYS A 377 2.42 -9.40 14.01
C LYS A 377 1.82 -10.68 14.61
N LYS A 378 0.50 -10.84 14.62
CA LYS A 378 -0.24 -11.98 15.20
C LYS A 378 0.23 -12.34 16.63
N LYS A 379 0.57 -11.34 17.44
CA LYS A 379 1.08 -11.54 18.80
C LYS A 379 -0.07 -11.69 19.78
N LYS A 380 -0.56 -12.92 19.97
CA LYS A 380 -1.70 -13.23 20.84
C LYS A 380 -1.62 -12.56 22.23
N LYS A 381 -0.47 -12.67 22.90
CA LYS A 381 -0.24 -12.07 24.21
C LYS A 381 -0.43 -10.54 24.21
N LEU A 382 0.08 -9.86 23.19
CA LEU A 382 -0.02 -8.40 23.09
C LEU A 382 -1.46 -7.95 22.79
N MET A 383 -2.22 -8.78 22.07
CA MET A 383 -3.65 -8.55 21.84
C MET A 383 -4.47 -8.66 23.13
N GLU A 384 -4.20 -9.68 23.93
CA GLU A 384 -4.85 -9.86 25.24
C GLU A 384 -4.53 -8.69 26.18
N GLU A 385 -3.28 -8.22 26.22
CA GLU A 385 -2.87 -7.04 27.00
C GLU A 385 -3.63 -5.78 26.57
N HIS A 386 -3.76 -5.53 25.26
CA HIS A 386 -4.51 -4.38 24.76
C HIS A 386 -6.02 -4.50 24.96
N GLN A 387 -6.58 -5.71 24.90
CA GLN A 387 -7.99 -5.96 25.18
C GLN A 387 -8.34 -5.54 26.60
N ILE A 388 -7.55 -6.01 27.58
CA ILE A 388 -7.75 -5.66 28.99
C ILE A 388 -7.67 -4.14 29.17
N LYS A 389 -6.61 -3.51 28.65
CA LYS A 389 -6.42 -2.05 28.75
C LYS A 389 -7.56 -1.28 28.08
N PHE A 390 -8.05 -1.72 26.93
CA PHE A 390 -9.17 -1.09 26.23
C PHE A 390 -10.45 -1.18 27.06
N THR A 391 -10.80 -2.38 27.53
CA THR A 391 -12.01 -2.61 28.31
C THR A 391 -11.98 -1.82 29.62
N GLU A 392 -10.87 -1.83 30.37
CA GLU A 392 -10.73 -1.06 31.61
C GLU A 392 -10.84 0.45 31.36
N GLY A 393 -10.18 0.96 30.32
CA GLY A 393 -10.23 2.37 29.94
C GLY A 393 -11.63 2.81 29.52
N ALA A 394 -12.32 2.01 28.72
CA ALA A 394 -13.68 2.29 28.25
C ALA A 394 -14.71 2.19 29.38
N MET A 395 -14.59 1.20 30.27
CA MET A 395 -15.46 1.09 31.45
C MET A 395 -15.29 2.28 32.40
N THR A 396 -14.07 2.79 32.58
CA THR A 396 -13.81 4.00 33.37
C THR A 396 -14.49 5.24 32.76
N ARG A 397 -14.73 5.24 31.44
CA ARG A 397 -15.44 6.29 30.71
C ARG A 397 -16.96 6.06 30.62
N GLY A 398 -17.49 5.03 31.29
CA GLY A 398 -18.92 4.80 31.45
C GLY A 398 -19.55 3.84 30.44
N PHE A 399 -18.76 3.13 29.63
CA PHE A 399 -19.27 2.10 28.73
C PHE A 399 -19.49 0.77 29.45
N SER A 400 -20.55 0.03 29.11
CA SER A 400 -20.77 -1.30 29.67
C SER A 400 -19.77 -2.30 29.11
N LYS A 401 -19.52 -3.39 29.84
CA LYS A 401 -18.59 -4.44 29.39
C LYS A 401 -19.05 -5.07 28.08
N GLU A 402 -20.35 -5.25 27.89
CA GLU A 402 -20.93 -5.81 26.67
C GLU A 402 -20.63 -4.94 25.45
N VAL A 403 -20.74 -3.62 25.59
CA VAL A 403 -20.37 -2.66 24.53
C VAL A 403 -18.87 -2.72 24.26
N CYS A 404 -18.04 -2.78 25.31
CA CYS A 404 -16.58 -2.86 25.16
C CYS A 404 -16.16 -4.14 24.41
N ASP A 405 -16.73 -5.28 24.79
CA ASP A 405 -16.43 -6.59 24.20
C ASP A 405 -16.88 -6.64 22.73
N ALA A 406 -18.04 -6.05 22.39
CA ALA A 406 -18.52 -5.95 21.01
C ALA A 406 -17.57 -5.08 20.14
N ILE A 407 -17.20 -3.90 20.63
CA ILE A 407 -16.28 -2.99 19.92
C ILE A 407 -14.90 -3.65 19.74
N TRP A 408 -14.40 -4.31 20.78
CA TRP A 408 -13.13 -5.01 20.71
C TRP A 408 -13.16 -6.16 19.70
N GLY A 409 -14.26 -6.91 19.63
CA GLY A 409 -14.47 -7.94 18.62
C GLY A 409 -14.35 -7.40 17.20
N ASP A 410 -14.95 -6.23 16.93
CA ASP A 410 -14.81 -5.56 15.63
C ASP A 410 -13.37 -5.12 15.38
N ILE A 411 -12.68 -4.54 16.38
CA ILE A 411 -11.26 -4.15 16.27
C ILE A 411 -10.39 -5.36 15.96
N GLU A 412 -10.54 -6.49 16.66
CA GLU A 412 -9.73 -7.68 16.45
C GLU A 412 -9.92 -8.26 15.04
N PHE A 413 -11.17 -8.30 14.56
CA PHE A 413 -11.49 -8.74 13.22
C PHE A 413 -10.87 -7.81 12.17
N PHE A 414 -11.13 -6.50 12.28
CA PHE A 414 -10.75 -5.53 11.25
C PHE A 414 -9.31 -5.09 11.30
N ALA A 415 -8.62 -5.12 12.44
CA ALA A 415 -7.23 -4.68 12.50
C ALA A 415 -6.29 -5.56 11.67
N ARG A 416 -6.71 -6.77 11.27
CA ARG A 416 -5.99 -7.62 10.30
C ARG A 416 -6.06 -7.09 8.88
N TYR A 417 -7.09 -6.28 8.60
CA TYR A 417 -7.43 -5.85 7.25
C TYR A 417 -7.55 -4.33 7.08
N GLY A 418 -7.48 -3.57 8.18
CA GLY A 418 -7.63 -2.12 8.19
C GLY A 418 -6.69 -1.45 7.19
N PHE A 419 -7.24 -0.54 6.38
CA PHE A 419 -6.50 0.21 5.39
C PHE A 419 -5.92 1.49 5.99
N ASN A 420 -4.78 1.97 5.48
CA ASN A 420 -4.31 3.32 5.79
C ASN A 420 -5.15 4.30 4.96
N LYS A 421 -5.94 5.18 5.59
CA LYS A 421 -6.80 6.12 4.85
C LYS A 421 -5.96 7.15 4.09
N ALA A 422 -4.87 7.61 4.70
CA ALA A 422 -3.84 8.46 4.08
C ALA A 422 -3.06 7.71 2.98
#